data_AF-A0A8H7KCY0-F1
#
_entry.id   AF-A0A8H7KCY0-F1
#
_cell.length_a   1.000
_cell.length_b   1.000
_cell.length_c   1.000
_cell.angle_alpha   90.00
_cell.angle_beta   90.00
_cell.angle_gamma   90.00
#
_symmetry.space_group_name_H-M   'P 1'
#
loop_
_entity.id
_entity.type
_entity.pdbx_description
1 polymer ?
#
loop_
_entity_poly.entity_id
_entity_poly.type
_entity_poly.pdbx_seq_one_letter_code
_entity_poly.pdbx_strand_id
1 'polypeptide(L)'
;MDFEKAARMWEELKLPVRLRTFRSGVMVVQGLDRTDQATIKALLAWLKDLHEFPPEKEVPWDWQQFGMGVTAQETADRFGWSLGVAEEELLMAEEHGAVCREEGLEGLKFWVNYIDIGDVKPPKSQAQRDQEAIVKALKKSGMI
;
A
#
# COMPACT_ATOMS: atom_id res chain seq x y z
N MET A 1 -16.28 -24.54 -14.89
CA MET A 1 -17.65 -24.07 -15.21
C MET A 1 -18.57 -24.09 -13.99
N ASP A 2 -18.62 -25.15 -13.17
CA ASP A 2 -19.59 -25.18 -12.05
C ASP A 2 -19.16 -24.39 -10.81
N PHE A 3 -17.88 -24.43 -10.45
CA PHE A 3 -17.36 -23.63 -9.33
C PHE A 3 -17.59 -22.13 -9.55
N GLU A 4 -17.27 -21.64 -10.76
CA GLU A 4 -17.47 -20.24 -11.11
C GLU A 4 -18.96 -19.85 -11.07
N LYS A 5 -19.85 -20.69 -11.61
CA LYS A 5 -21.31 -20.47 -11.54
C LYS A 5 -21.78 -20.39 -10.09
N ALA A 6 -21.31 -21.29 -9.22
CA ALA A 6 -21.64 -21.26 -7.79
C ALA A 6 -21.08 -20.01 -7.11
N ALA A 7 -19.84 -19.63 -7.41
CA ALA A 7 -19.18 -18.46 -6.83
C ALA A 7 -19.88 -17.14 -7.18
N ARG A 8 -20.44 -17.04 -8.39
CA ARG A 8 -21.24 -15.87 -8.82
C ARG A 8 -22.52 -15.70 -8.01
N MET A 9 -23.07 -16.75 -7.43
CA MET A 9 -24.29 -16.68 -6.61
C MET A 9 -24.03 -16.26 -5.16
N TRP A 10 -22.79 -16.24 -4.69
CA TRP A 10 -22.49 -15.97 -3.27
C TRP A 10 -22.92 -14.58 -2.81
N GLU A 11 -22.83 -13.57 -3.66
CA GLU A 11 -23.30 -12.22 -3.35
C GLU A 11 -24.83 -12.17 -3.21
N GLU A 12 -25.57 -12.78 -4.15
CA GLU A 12 -27.04 -12.86 -4.10
C GLU A 12 -27.53 -13.62 -2.86
N LEU A 13 -26.81 -14.67 -2.47
CA LEU A 13 -27.09 -15.49 -1.29
C LEU A 13 -26.60 -14.87 0.02
N LYS A 14 -26.01 -13.67 -0.01
CA LYS A 14 -25.47 -12.95 1.15
C LYS A 14 -24.47 -13.78 1.97
N LEU A 15 -23.67 -14.61 1.30
CA LEU A 15 -22.59 -15.36 1.94
C LEU A 15 -21.43 -14.41 2.27
N PRO A 16 -20.58 -14.70 3.28
CA PRO A 16 -19.50 -13.80 3.70
C PRO A 16 -18.34 -13.68 2.69
N VAL A 17 -18.49 -14.24 1.48
CA VAL A 17 -17.48 -14.29 0.43
C VAL A 17 -18.07 -13.82 -0.90
N ARG A 18 -17.22 -13.31 -1.77
CA ARG A 18 -17.57 -12.86 -3.12
C ARG A 18 -16.49 -13.21 -4.13
N LEU A 19 -16.88 -13.23 -5.40
CA LEU A 19 -16.00 -13.41 -6.54
C LEU A 19 -15.62 -12.03 -7.10
N ARG A 20 -14.36 -11.63 -6.96
CA ARG A 20 -13.80 -10.41 -7.58
C ARG A 20 -13.06 -10.79 -8.85
N THR A 21 -13.21 -9.98 -9.89
CA THR A 21 -12.43 -10.07 -11.12
C THR A 21 -11.57 -8.81 -11.23
N PHE A 22 -10.26 -8.99 -11.33
CA PHE A 22 -9.32 -7.89 -11.59
C PHE A 22 -9.32 -7.48 -13.07
N ARG A 23 -8.67 -6.37 -13.39
CA ARG A 23 -8.60 -5.86 -14.77
C ARG A 23 -7.95 -6.83 -15.76
N SER A 24 -6.99 -7.62 -15.30
CA SER A 24 -6.36 -8.68 -16.11
C SER A 24 -7.30 -9.83 -16.47
N GLY A 25 -8.46 -9.92 -15.81
CA GLY A 25 -9.38 -11.05 -15.89
C GLY A 25 -9.12 -12.14 -14.84
N VAL A 26 -8.08 -12.00 -14.01
CA VAL A 26 -7.85 -12.90 -12.88
C VAL A 26 -9.04 -12.84 -11.91
N MET A 27 -9.54 -14.01 -11.52
CA MET A 27 -10.69 -14.15 -10.62
C MET A 27 -10.23 -14.65 -9.26
N VAL A 28 -10.65 -13.97 -8.20
CA VAL A 28 -10.31 -14.31 -6.82
C VAL A 28 -11.54 -14.39 -5.93
N VAL A 29 -11.49 -15.29 -4.97
CA VAL A 29 -12.48 -15.37 -3.89
C VAL A 29 -11.96 -14.61 -2.70
N GLN A 30 -12.73 -13.65 -2.21
CA GLN A 30 -12.36 -12.84 -1.04
C GLN A 30 -13.56 -12.61 -0.13
N GLY A 31 -13.30 -12.20 1.11
CA GLY A 31 -14.34 -11.76 2.03
C GLY A 31 -15.09 -10.54 1.50
N LEU A 32 -16.37 -10.42 1.86
CA LEU A 32 -17.21 -9.26 1.50
C LEU A 32 -16.66 -7.93 2.06
N ASP A 33 -15.99 -7.99 3.21
CA ASP A 33 -15.39 -6.87 3.93
C ASP A 33 -14.09 -6.36 3.27
N ARG A 34 -13.50 -7.14 2.36
CA ARG A 34 -12.27 -6.78 1.67
C ARG A 34 -12.56 -5.84 0.50
N THR A 35 -12.40 -4.54 0.72
CA THR A 35 -12.57 -3.50 -0.30
C THR A 35 -11.23 -2.94 -0.78
N ASP A 36 -11.22 -2.37 -1.98
CA ASP A 36 -10.05 -1.73 -2.58
C ASP A 36 -9.46 -0.66 -1.64
N GLN A 37 -10.32 0.19 -1.04
CA GLN A 37 -9.89 1.18 -0.06
C GLN A 37 -9.25 0.57 1.20
N ALA A 38 -9.79 -0.55 1.72
CA ALA A 38 -9.23 -1.23 2.87
C ALA A 38 -7.85 -1.83 2.53
N THR A 39 -7.71 -2.44 1.35
CA THR A 39 -6.44 -2.99 0.86
C THR A 39 -5.41 -1.88 0.65
N ILE A 40 -5.77 -0.78 -0.03
CA ILE A 40 -4.88 0.38 -0.24
C ILE A 40 -4.40 0.95 1.10
N LYS A 41 -5.31 1.12 2.06
CA LYS A 41 -4.96 1.63 3.39
C LYS A 41 -3.96 0.72 4.10
N ALA A 42 -4.12 -0.61 3.98
CA ALA A 42 -3.21 -1.57 4.57
C ALA A 42 -1.83 -1.56 3.89
N LEU A 43 -1.78 -1.46 2.55
CA LEU A 43 -0.54 -1.30 1.78
C LEU A 43 0.22 -0.03 2.20
N LEU A 44 -0.45 1.12 2.23
CA LEU A 44 0.16 2.39 2.61
C LEU A 44 0.63 2.41 4.07
N ALA A 45 -0.12 1.78 4.98
CA ALA A 45 0.30 1.64 6.37
C ALA A 45 1.60 0.85 6.47
N TRP A 46 1.69 -0.29 5.77
CA TRP A 46 2.91 -1.09 5.74
C TRP A 46 4.09 -0.34 5.10
N LEU A 47 3.89 0.31 3.95
CA LEU A 47 4.93 1.10 3.29
C LEU A 47 5.46 2.21 4.19
N LYS A 48 4.59 2.83 4.99
CA LYS A 48 4.99 3.83 5.99
C LYS A 48 5.83 3.22 7.11
N ASP A 49 5.48 2.04 7.60
CA ASP A 49 6.25 1.35 8.65
C ASP A 49 7.68 1.03 8.17
N LEU A 50 7.90 0.86 6.86
CA LEU A 50 9.25 0.65 6.29
C LEU A 50 10.19 1.86 6.49
N HIS A 51 9.66 3.05 6.83
CA HIS A 51 10.49 4.22 7.15
C HIS A 51 11.20 4.09 8.51
N GLU A 52 10.85 3.09 9.33
CA GLU A 52 11.49 2.83 10.62
C GLU A 52 12.69 1.88 10.51
N PHE A 53 12.79 1.14 9.40
CA PHE A 53 13.80 0.12 9.20
C PHE A 53 14.83 0.58 8.17
N PRO A 54 16.13 0.63 8.52
CA PRO A 54 17.15 1.03 7.58
C PRO A 54 17.25 0.00 6.43
N PRO A 55 17.51 0.44 5.19
CA PRO A 55 17.70 -0.46 4.06
C PRO A 55 18.95 -1.32 4.26
N GLU A 56 18.93 -2.54 3.73
CA GLU A 56 20.07 -3.47 3.81
C GLU A 56 21.34 -2.94 3.10
N LYS A 57 21.13 -2.11 2.08
CA LYS A 57 22.20 -1.45 1.31
C LYS A 57 22.10 0.06 1.52
N GLU A 58 23.24 0.74 1.48
CA GLU A 58 23.26 2.20 1.45
C GLU A 58 22.54 2.70 0.19
N VAL A 59 21.64 3.65 0.38
CA VAL A 59 20.85 4.27 -0.69
C VAL A 59 21.16 5.77 -0.78
N PRO A 60 21.12 6.36 -1.97
CA PRO A 60 21.46 7.77 -2.18
C PRO A 60 20.34 8.76 -1.80
N TRP A 61 19.18 8.29 -1.32
CA TRP A 61 18.06 9.13 -0.90
C TRP A 61 17.77 9.00 0.60
N ASP A 62 16.99 9.95 1.12
CA ASP A 62 16.50 9.90 2.50
C ASP A 62 15.36 8.87 2.61
N TRP A 63 15.70 7.64 2.99
CA TRP A 63 14.74 6.54 3.16
C TRP A 63 13.77 6.78 4.34
N GLN A 64 14.12 7.60 5.32
CA GLN A 64 13.19 7.97 6.41
C GLN A 64 12.12 8.96 5.92
N GLN A 65 12.46 9.73 4.88
CA GLN A 65 11.54 10.65 4.24
C GLN A 65 10.71 9.96 3.15
N PHE A 66 11.34 9.28 2.20
CA PHE A 66 10.71 8.76 0.98
C PHE A 66 10.39 7.26 1.02
N GLY A 67 10.87 6.54 2.03
CA GLY A 67 10.63 5.12 2.19
C GLY A 67 11.48 4.25 1.26
N MET A 68 10.96 3.05 1.00
CA MET A 68 11.53 2.06 0.11
C MET A 68 10.45 1.53 -0.84
N GLY A 69 10.85 1.24 -2.08
CA GLY A 69 10.00 0.54 -3.03
C GLY A 69 9.90 -0.94 -2.71
N VAL A 70 8.72 -1.52 -2.96
CA VAL A 70 8.45 -2.94 -2.72
C VAL A 70 8.11 -3.67 -4.01
N THR A 71 8.51 -4.92 -4.08
CA THR A 71 8.17 -5.84 -5.16
C THR A 71 6.85 -6.56 -4.88
N ALA A 72 6.29 -7.19 -5.90
CA ALA A 72 5.12 -8.05 -5.72
C ALA A 72 5.43 -9.27 -4.83
N GLN A 73 6.66 -9.78 -4.85
CA GLN A 73 7.08 -10.88 -3.99
C GLN A 73 7.10 -10.48 -2.51
N GLU A 74 7.72 -9.35 -2.18
CA GLU A 74 7.74 -8.84 -0.79
C GLU A 74 6.32 -8.55 -0.29
N THR A 75 5.46 -8.03 -1.16
CA THR A 75 4.05 -7.79 -0.85
C THR A 75 3.29 -9.10 -0.62
N ALA A 76 3.52 -10.13 -1.46
CA ALA A 76 2.95 -11.45 -1.29
C ALA A 76 3.32 -12.05 0.07
N ASP A 77 4.61 -12.00 0.42
CA ASP A 77 5.14 -12.49 1.70
C ASP A 77 4.54 -11.70 2.88
N ARG A 78 4.42 -10.37 2.76
CA ARG A 78 3.86 -9.52 3.81
C ARG A 78 2.39 -9.81 4.12
N PHE A 79 1.57 -9.99 3.08
CA PHE A 79 0.11 -10.11 3.23
C PHE A 79 -0.40 -11.55 3.17
N GLY A 80 0.48 -12.53 2.96
CA GLY A 80 0.12 -13.93 2.76
C GLY A 80 -0.70 -14.13 1.48
N TRP A 81 -0.42 -13.33 0.46
CA TRP A 81 -1.05 -13.45 -0.86
C TRP A 81 -0.25 -14.38 -1.75
N SER A 82 -0.88 -14.91 -2.81
CA SER A 82 -0.11 -15.45 -3.91
C SER A 82 0.54 -14.30 -4.68
N LEU A 83 1.64 -14.60 -5.38
CA LEU A 83 2.36 -13.60 -6.19
C LEU A 83 1.43 -12.85 -7.15
N GLY A 84 0.59 -13.57 -7.90
CA GLY A 84 -0.35 -12.94 -8.83
C GLY A 84 -1.38 -12.05 -8.14
N VAL A 85 -1.88 -12.41 -6.95
CA VAL A 85 -2.80 -11.53 -6.22
C VAL A 85 -2.07 -10.28 -5.72
N ALA A 86 -0.83 -10.41 -5.27
CA ALA A 86 -0.03 -9.25 -4.86
C ALA A 86 0.24 -8.30 -6.03
N GLU A 87 0.56 -8.81 -7.21
CA GLU A 87 0.68 -8.02 -8.44
C GLU A 87 -0.62 -7.26 -8.74
N GLU A 88 -1.77 -7.94 -8.74
CA GLU A 88 -3.07 -7.32 -9.02
C GLU A 88 -3.48 -6.26 -7.98
N GLU A 89 -3.21 -6.49 -6.69
CA GLU A 89 -3.54 -5.52 -5.64
C GLU A 89 -2.61 -4.28 -5.70
N LEU A 90 -1.33 -4.46 -6.07
CA LEU A 90 -0.40 -3.34 -6.30
C LEU A 90 -0.78 -2.53 -7.53
N LEU A 91 -1.14 -3.20 -8.64
CA LEU A 91 -1.66 -2.53 -9.83
C LEU A 91 -2.96 -1.79 -9.51
N MET A 92 -3.89 -2.40 -8.78
CA MET A 92 -5.10 -1.71 -8.34
C MET A 92 -4.77 -0.48 -7.48
N ALA A 93 -3.81 -0.57 -6.57
CA ALA A 93 -3.41 0.57 -5.75
C ALA A 93 -2.77 1.69 -6.59
N GLU A 94 -1.99 1.35 -7.63
CA GLU A 94 -1.42 2.30 -8.59
C GLU A 94 -2.52 3.02 -9.38
N GLU A 95 -3.53 2.27 -9.84
CA GLU A 95 -4.67 2.81 -10.59
C GLU A 95 -5.49 3.83 -9.77
N HIS A 96 -5.49 3.67 -8.44
CA HIS A 96 -6.08 4.62 -7.49
C HIS A 96 -5.13 5.76 -7.10
N GLY A 97 -3.93 5.81 -7.69
CA GLY A 97 -2.92 6.84 -7.43
C GLY A 97 -2.22 6.70 -6.07
N ALA A 98 -2.43 5.61 -5.33
CA ALA A 98 -1.84 5.44 -4.00
C ALA A 98 -0.35 5.08 -4.05
N VAL A 99 0.04 4.29 -5.06
CA VAL A 99 1.43 3.92 -5.32
C VAL A 99 1.80 4.27 -6.77
N CYS A 100 3.10 4.38 -7.05
CA CYS A 100 3.63 4.55 -8.40
C CYS A 100 4.69 3.48 -8.69
N ARG A 101 4.86 3.15 -9.99
CA ARG A 101 5.80 2.14 -10.45
C ARG A 101 7.17 2.73 -10.79
N GLU A 102 8.20 1.99 -10.41
CA GLU A 102 9.57 2.16 -10.88
C GLU A 102 9.99 0.89 -11.63
N GLU A 103 10.35 1.03 -12.91
CA GLU A 103 10.96 -0.03 -13.69
C GLU A 103 12.48 0.17 -13.71
N GLY A 104 13.21 -0.74 -13.06
CA GLY A 104 14.66 -0.71 -12.96
C GLY A 104 15.32 -2.03 -13.34
N LEU A 105 16.65 -2.06 -13.28
CA LEU A 105 17.44 -3.28 -13.52
C LEU A 105 17.16 -4.37 -12.48
N GLU A 106 16.75 -3.98 -11.27
CA GLU A 106 16.36 -4.89 -10.19
C GLU A 106 14.91 -5.41 -10.35
N GLY A 107 14.20 -4.99 -11.39
CA GLY A 107 12.81 -5.35 -11.65
C GLY A 107 11.83 -4.22 -11.34
N LEU A 108 10.55 -4.59 -11.27
CA LEU A 108 9.45 -3.68 -11.00
C LEU A 108 9.27 -3.48 -9.50
N LYS A 109 9.30 -2.22 -9.05
CA LYS A 109 8.99 -1.83 -7.67
C LYS A 109 7.83 -0.85 -7.63
N PHE A 110 7.10 -0.87 -6.52
CA PHE A 110 6.02 0.06 -6.22
C PHE A 110 6.39 0.93 -5.02
N TRP A 111 6.17 2.22 -5.15
CA TRP A 111 6.50 3.24 -4.16
C TRP A 111 5.25 3.99 -3.72
N VAL A 112 5.27 4.58 -2.53
CA VAL A 112 4.23 5.56 -2.17
C VAL A 112 4.25 6.68 -3.20
N ASN A 113 3.08 7.00 -3.77
CA ASN A 113 2.99 8.03 -4.79
C ASN A 113 3.05 9.43 -4.16
N TYR A 114 4.19 10.10 -4.33
CA TYR A 114 4.37 11.51 -3.97
C TYR A 114 4.34 12.45 -5.18
N ILE A 115 4.14 11.91 -6.38
CA ILE A 115 4.20 12.64 -7.64
C ILE A 115 2.83 13.21 -8.00
N ASP A 116 1.77 12.42 -7.77
CA ASP A 116 0.40 12.86 -8.01
C ASP A 116 -0.13 13.63 -6.78
N ILE A 117 -0.19 14.96 -6.91
CA ILE A 117 -0.49 15.93 -5.83
C ILE A 117 -2.01 15.99 -5.55
N GLY A 118 -2.65 14.84 -5.37
CA GLY A 118 -4.04 14.73 -4.93
C GLY A 118 -4.15 14.69 -3.41
N ASP A 119 -4.12 13.47 -2.84
CA ASP A 119 -4.47 13.21 -1.43
C ASP A 119 -3.28 12.81 -0.52
N VAL A 120 -2.14 12.41 -1.09
CA VAL A 120 -0.95 12.05 -0.31
C VAL A 120 -0.09 13.28 -0.08
N LYS A 121 -0.16 13.86 1.13
CA LYS A 121 0.73 14.98 1.49
C LYS A 121 2.18 14.52 1.41
N PRO A 122 3.08 15.33 0.81
CA PRO A 122 4.49 15.00 0.78
C PRO A 122 5.01 14.81 2.21
N PRO A 123 6.03 13.95 2.41
CA PRO A 123 6.58 13.70 3.73
C PRO A 123 7.11 15.01 4.31
N LYS A 124 6.77 15.27 5.58
CA LYS A 124 7.28 16.45 6.29
C LYS A 124 8.81 16.38 6.34
N SER A 125 9.45 17.48 5.98
CA SER A 125 10.90 17.63 6.09
C SER A 125 11.35 17.51 7.55
N GLN A 126 12.63 17.21 7.78
CA GLN A 126 13.21 17.13 9.12
C GLN A 126 12.92 18.39 9.94
N ALA A 127 13.06 19.58 9.33
CA ALA A 127 12.75 20.87 9.97
C ALA A 127 11.28 20.97 10.43
N GLN A 128 10.34 20.46 9.65
CA GLN A 128 8.92 20.45 10.01
C GLN A 128 8.65 19.48 11.17
N ARG A 129 9.31 18.31 11.18
CA ARG A 129 9.21 17.33 12.27
C ARG A 129 9.78 17.89 13.57
N ASP A 130 10.93 18.56 13.49
CA ASP A 130 11.59 19.19 14.64
C ASP A 130 10.74 20.33 15.22
N GLN A 131 10.19 21.20 14.36
CA GLN A 131 9.26 22.26 14.80
C GLN A 131 8.03 21.69 15.50
N GLU A 132 7.42 20.62 14.98
CA GLU A 132 6.28 19.98 15.62
C GLU A 132 6.64 19.33 16.95
N ALA A 133 7.81 18.70 17.05
CA ALA A 133 8.31 18.14 18.29
C ALA A 133 8.51 19.24 19.35
N ILE A 134 9.09 20.38 18.95
CA ILE A 134 9.27 21.55 19.81
C ILE A 134 7.91 22.11 20.25
N VAL A 135 6.98 22.34 19.32
CA VAL A 135 5.63 22.85 19.65
C VAL A 135 4.89 21.90 20.59
N LYS A 136 4.99 20.58 20.37
CA LYS A 136 4.40 19.57 21.24
C LYS A 136 5.02 19.59 22.63
N ALA A 137 6.34 19.75 22.74
CA ALA A 137 7.04 19.88 24.02
C ALA A 137 6.63 21.17 24.76
N LEU A 138 6.54 22.30 24.05
CA LEU A 138 6.12 23.58 24.61
C LEU A 138 4.69 23.53 25.17
N LYS A 139 3.74 22.94 24.43
CA LYS A 139 2.37 22.69 24.91
C LYS A 139 2.34 21.80 26.15
N LYS A 140 3.15 20.74 26.19
CA LYS A 140 3.25 19.85 27.35
C LYS A 140 3.80 20.57 28.59
N SER A 141 4.67 21.56 28.40
CA SER A 141 5.21 22.40 29.47
C SER A 141 4.32 23.60 29.86
N GLY A 142 3.18 23.82 29.18
CA GLY A 142 2.27 24.93 29.45
C GLY A 142 2.82 26.32 29.08
N MET A 143 3.84 26.38 28.22
CA MET A 143 4.44 27.64 27.75
C MET A 143 3.66 28.29 26.60
N ILE A 144 2.79 27.51 25.93
CA ILE A 144 1.83 27.90 24.88
C ILE A 144 0.62 26.96 24.89
#